data_AF-A0AAU9U2J8-F1
#
_entry.id   AF-A0AAU9U2J8-F1
#
_cell.length_a   1.000
_cell.length_b   1.000
_cell.length_c   1.000
_cell.angle_alpha   90.00
_cell.angle_beta   90.00
_cell.angle_gamma   90.00
#
_symmetry.space_group_name_H-M   'P 1'
#
loop_
_entity.id
_entity.type
_entity.pdbx_description
1 polymer ?
#
loop_
_entity_poly.entity_id
_entity_poly.type
_entity_poly.pdbx_seq_one_letter_code
_entity_poly.pdbx_strand_id
1 'polypeptide(L)'
;MVAIQDQVIETRNYQRHIIREPIPCNSASETIQHITGACKAIVQTDYKHRHDQISNIIHQKLALKYKLITTPAVLYYKYTPEVVLENTTHKLYFDHAILTDKTTHFNRPDVTLVDKVNKTAQIIDIAVPNTHNLQNTIAEKLSKYTDLKIELTRMWKLNNVTIIPVVISTTGVIPRQFHHSLKILDIPPKTYLSLQKAAILNTCRIVRKFLQNGTDAQPTISFTQAPIIPPTH
;
A
#
# COMPACT_ATOMS: atom_id res chain seq x y z
N MET A 1 13.36 -11.67 13.68
CA MET A 1 12.21 -11.04 13.00
C MET A 1 11.34 -10.31 14.03
N VAL A 2 11.93 -9.42 14.85
CA VAL A 2 11.30 -8.88 16.08
C VAL A 2 11.40 -7.34 16.14
N ALA A 3 12.56 -6.77 15.81
CA ALA A 3 12.87 -5.33 15.83
C ALA A 3 11.84 -4.35 15.18
N ILE A 4 11.21 -4.70 14.05
CA ILE A 4 10.27 -3.79 13.35
C ILE A 4 8.90 -3.71 14.06
N GLN A 5 8.44 -4.81 14.66
CA GLN A 5 7.16 -4.83 15.38
C GLN A 5 7.25 -4.02 16.68
N ASP A 6 8.40 -4.10 17.35
CA ASP A 6 8.64 -3.41 18.61
C ASP A 6 9.00 -1.92 18.43
N GLN A 7 9.04 -1.42 17.18
CA GLN A 7 9.60 -0.10 16.85
C GLN A 7 11.08 0.08 17.28
N VAL A 8 11.76 -1.00 17.66
CA VAL A 8 13.15 -1.01 18.11
C VAL A 8 14.02 -1.52 16.97
N ILE A 9 14.26 -0.64 16.01
CA ILE A 9 15.37 -0.76 15.05
C ILE A 9 16.28 0.42 15.37
N GLU A 10 17.60 0.25 15.22
CA GLU A 10 18.53 1.38 15.19
C GLU A 10 18.15 2.33 14.05
N THR A 11 17.21 3.22 14.35
CA THR A 11 16.86 4.33 13.48
C THR A 11 17.89 5.40 13.72
N ARG A 12 18.42 5.99 12.64
CA ARG A 12 19.46 7.02 12.70
C ARG A 12 18.99 8.33 13.34
N ASN A 13 17.75 8.39 13.86
CA ASN A 13 17.29 9.42 14.78
C ASN A 13 18.02 9.37 16.14
N TYR A 14 18.35 8.16 16.62
CA TYR A 14 19.27 7.96 17.75
C TYR A 14 20.67 8.48 17.40
N GLN A 15 21.16 8.19 16.18
CA GLN A 15 22.43 8.70 15.67
C GLN A 15 22.40 10.23 15.48
N ARG A 16 21.29 10.85 15.10
CA ARG A 16 21.17 12.30 14.90
C ARG A 16 21.33 13.08 16.19
N HIS A 17 20.67 12.64 17.25
CA HIS A 17 20.66 13.37 18.52
C HIS A 17 21.86 13.05 19.42
N ILE A 18 22.56 11.93 19.18
CA ILE A 18 23.74 11.52 19.99
C ILE A 18 25.06 11.56 19.18
N ILE A 19 25.06 11.15 17.89
CA ILE A 19 26.28 10.91 17.08
C ILE A 19 26.53 11.98 15.98
N ARG A 20 25.52 12.80 15.60
CA ARG A 20 25.60 13.97 14.70
C ARG A 20 26.07 13.70 13.25
N GLU A 21 25.65 12.63 12.59
CA GLU A 21 25.90 12.39 11.15
C GLU A 21 24.79 12.96 10.22
N PRO A 22 25.11 13.33 8.96
CA PRO A 22 24.14 13.84 7.98
C PRO A 22 23.26 12.72 7.38
N ILE A 23 22.00 13.04 7.07
CA ILE A 23 20.95 12.04 6.76
C ILE A 23 20.17 12.40 5.48
N PRO A 24 19.74 11.40 4.66
CA PRO A 24 19.05 11.61 3.39
C PRO A 24 17.70 12.34 3.43
N CYS A 25 17.00 12.42 4.58
CA CYS A 25 15.75 13.19 4.69
C CYS A 25 15.90 14.39 5.66
N ASN A 26 16.04 15.59 5.11
CA ASN A 26 16.18 16.83 5.89
C ASN A 26 14.85 17.50 6.28
N SER A 27 13.69 16.98 5.84
CA SER A 27 12.40 17.66 6.00
C SER A 27 11.57 17.28 7.23
N ALA A 28 11.90 16.19 7.93
CA ALA A 28 11.19 15.75 9.14
C ALA A 28 12.10 14.90 10.05
N SER A 29 11.70 14.68 11.30
CA SER A 29 12.35 13.69 12.17
C SER A 29 12.19 12.28 11.59
N GLU A 30 13.29 11.55 11.41
CA GLU A 30 13.28 10.20 10.83
C GLU A 30 12.72 9.17 11.82
N THR A 31 11.40 9.05 11.86
CA THR A 31 10.73 7.96 12.59
C THR A 31 10.44 6.80 11.65
N ILE A 32 10.28 5.58 12.19
CA ILE A 32 9.87 4.41 11.40
C ILE A 32 8.54 4.72 10.69
N GLN A 33 7.65 5.46 11.33
CA GLN A 33 6.38 5.90 10.78
C GLN A 33 6.58 6.85 9.58
N HIS A 34 7.56 7.76 9.66
CA HIS A 34 7.92 8.61 8.54
C HIS A 34 8.45 7.76 7.37
N ILE A 35 9.43 6.90 7.60
CA ILE A 35 10.04 6.04 6.56
C ILE A 35 8.99 5.11 5.94
N THR A 36 8.12 4.50 6.74
CA THR A 36 7.23 3.46 6.24
C THR A 36 5.95 4.00 5.58
N GLY A 37 5.60 5.28 5.75
CA GLY A 37 4.34 5.80 5.24
C GLY A 37 4.28 7.28 4.85
N ALA A 38 5.35 8.07 4.99
CA ALA A 38 5.30 9.52 4.75
C ALA A 38 6.61 10.15 4.23
N CYS A 39 7.64 9.36 3.94
CA CYS A 39 8.94 9.87 3.55
C CYS A 39 8.95 10.26 2.07
N LYS A 40 9.16 11.56 1.79
CA LYS A 40 9.23 12.08 0.41
C LYS A 40 10.49 11.63 -0.33
N ALA A 41 11.57 11.33 0.40
CA ALA A 41 12.82 10.79 -0.16
C ALA A 41 12.69 9.32 -0.58
N ILE A 42 11.70 8.60 -0.04
CA ILE A 42 11.31 7.30 -0.54
C ILE A 42 10.42 7.53 -1.76
N VAL A 43 10.88 7.02 -2.91
CA VAL A 43 10.19 7.19 -4.17
C VAL A 43 8.75 6.65 -4.02
N GLN A 44 7.76 7.43 -4.44
CA GLN A 44 6.34 7.02 -4.44
C GLN A 44 6.12 5.63 -5.07
N THR A 45 7.02 5.21 -5.96
CA THR A 45 7.06 3.89 -6.59
C THR A 45 7.20 2.74 -5.59
N ASP A 46 7.92 2.90 -4.47
CA ASP A 46 8.10 1.84 -3.48
C ASP A 46 6.86 1.64 -2.60
N TYR A 47 6.17 2.73 -2.23
CA TYR A 47 4.87 2.65 -1.58
C TYR A 47 3.81 2.07 -2.50
N LYS A 48 3.81 2.49 -3.78
CA LYS A 48 2.96 1.92 -4.82
C LYS A 48 3.21 0.42 -4.98
N HIS A 49 4.48 0.00 -5.09
CA HIS A 49 4.82 -1.42 -5.19
C HIS A 49 4.27 -2.22 -4.02
N ARG A 50 4.40 -1.73 -2.78
CA ARG A 50 3.82 -2.40 -1.60
C ARG A 50 2.30 -2.54 -1.71
N HIS A 51 1.60 -1.51 -2.16
CA HIS A 51 0.15 -1.55 -2.39
C HIS A 51 -0.19 -2.58 -3.48
N ASP A 52 0.48 -2.51 -4.63
CA ASP A 52 0.26 -3.42 -5.77
C ASP A 52 0.43 -4.88 -5.36
N GLN A 53 1.42 -5.23 -4.53
CA GLN A 53 1.62 -6.61 -4.06
C GLN A 53 0.42 -7.16 -3.27
N ILE A 54 -0.27 -6.31 -2.51
CA ILE A 54 -1.47 -6.70 -1.76
C ILE A 54 -2.68 -6.76 -2.70
N SER A 55 -2.80 -5.79 -3.60
CA SER A 55 -3.82 -5.72 -4.65
C SER A 55 -3.80 -6.95 -5.55
N ASN A 56 -2.60 -7.42 -5.92
CA ASN A 56 -2.39 -8.64 -6.69
C ASN A 56 -2.96 -9.89 -6.00
N ILE A 57 -2.80 -10.02 -4.68
CA ILE A 57 -3.35 -11.15 -3.92
C ILE A 57 -4.87 -11.14 -3.98
N ILE A 58 -5.51 -9.99 -3.72
CA ILE A 58 -6.96 -9.86 -3.75
C ILE A 58 -7.50 -10.13 -5.15
N HIS A 59 -6.91 -9.50 -6.17
CA HIS A 59 -7.31 -9.67 -7.56
C HIS A 59 -7.23 -11.14 -8.00
N GLN A 60 -6.09 -11.81 -7.76
CA GLN A 60 -5.91 -13.22 -8.14
C GLN A 60 -6.91 -14.13 -7.43
N LYS A 61 -7.19 -13.89 -6.14
CA LYS A 61 -8.17 -14.68 -5.38
C LYS A 61 -9.57 -14.56 -5.95
N LEU A 62 -10.00 -13.36 -6.30
CA LEU A 62 -11.30 -13.12 -6.94
C LEU A 62 -11.34 -13.74 -8.34
N ALA A 63 -10.30 -13.52 -9.14
CA ALA A 63 -10.22 -14.04 -10.51
C ALA A 63 -10.32 -15.58 -10.56
N LEU A 64 -9.61 -16.28 -9.68
CA LEU A 64 -9.69 -17.75 -9.58
C LEU A 64 -11.06 -18.21 -9.08
N LYS A 65 -11.59 -17.56 -8.04
CA LYS A 65 -12.88 -17.92 -7.43
C LYS A 65 -14.02 -17.87 -8.44
N TYR A 66 -14.08 -16.80 -9.23
CA TYR A 66 -15.13 -16.59 -10.22
C TYR A 66 -14.82 -17.19 -11.60
N LYS A 67 -13.76 -18.02 -11.70
CA LYS A 67 -13.32 -18.69 -12.93
C LYS A 67 -13.13 -17.70 -14.08
N LEU A 68 -12.56 -16.55 -13.78
CA LEU A 68 -12.21 -15.50 -14.75
C LEU A 68 -10.86 -15.77 -15.41
N ILE A 69 -9.98 -16.52 -14.74
CA ILE A 69 -8.74 -17.03 -15.28
C ILE A 69 -8.70 -18.56 -15.13
N THR A 70 -8.06 -19.23 -16.08
CA THR A 70 -7.87 -20.69 -16.11
C THR A 70 -6.50 -21.12 -15.59
N THR A 71 -5.56 -20.18 -15.46
CA THR A 71 -4.20 -20.44 -14.96
C THR A 71 -4.22 -20.80 -13.47
N PRO A 72 -3.36 -21.73 -13.02
CA PRO A 72 -3.24 -22.05 -11.60
C PRO A 72 -2.75 -20.85 -10.79
N ALA A 73 -2.98 -20.88 -9.47
CA ALA A 73 -2.50 -19.84 -8.58
C ALA A 73 -0.96 -19.75 -8.61
N VAL A 74 -0.45 -18.59 -8.99
CA VAL A 74 1.00 -18.28 -8.95
C VAL A 74 1.33 -17.43 -7.74
N LEU A 75 2.60 -17.36 -7.38
CA LEU A 75 3.08 -16.48 -6.31
C LEU A 75 2.73 -15.01 -6.61
N TYR A 76 2.24 -14.29 -5.61
CA TYR A 76 1.66 -12.95 -5.79
C TYR A 76 2.62 -11.91 -6.41
N TYR A 77 3.93 -12.07 -6.18
CA TYR A 77 4.96 -11.20 -6.72
C TYR A 77 5.34 -11.52 -8.18
N LYS A 78 4.85 -12.63 -8.73
CA LYS A 78 4.95 -12.99 -10.16
C LYS A 78 3.62 -12.78 -10.89
N TYR A 79 2.56 -12.45 -10.16
CA TYR A 79 1.24 -12.25 -10.73
C TYR A 79 1.12 -10.83 -11.29
N THR A 80 0.61 -10.73 -12.52
CA THR A 80 0.26 -9.44 -13.13
C THR A 80 -1.26 -9.43 -13.34
N PRO A 81 -2.00 -8.53 -12.69
CA PRO A 81 -3.45 -8.45 -12.86
C PRO A 81 -3.79 -7.87 -14.24
N GLU A 82 -4.80 -8.46 -14.89
CA GLU A 82 -5.40 -7.89 -16.09
C GLU A 82 -6.39 -6.79 -15.70
N VAL A 83 -6.41 -5.70 -16.47
CA VAL A 83 -7.24 -4.51 -16.18
C VAL A 83 -8.73 -4.86 -16.17
N VAL A 84 -9.16 -5.75 -17.07
CA VAL A 84 -10.54 -6.22 -17.16
C VAL A 84 -10.54 -7.71 -17.40
N LEU A 85 -11.22 -8.45 -16.52
CA LEU A 85 -11.55 -9.85 -16.72
C LEU A 85 -13.07 -10.00 -16.76
N GLU A 86 -13.58 -10.79 -17.69
CA GLU A 86 -15.02 -10.89 -17.88
C GLU A 86 -15.41 -12.30 -18.34
N ASN A 87 -16.48 -12.84 -17.75
CA ASN A 87 -17.17 -14.01 -18.26
C ASN A 87 -18.69 -13.74 -18.30
N THR A 88 -19.50 -14.77 -18.55
CA THR A 88 -20.96 -14.63 -18.64
C THR A 88 -21.62 -14.19 -17.33
N THR A 89 -20.99 -14.46 -16.19
CA THR A 89 -21.57 -14.26 -14.85
C THR A 89 -20.96 -13.07 -14.09
N HIS A 90 -19.67 -12.81 -14.28
CA HIS A 90 -18.92 -11.84 -13.49
C HIS A 90 -18.04 -10.97 -14.39
N LYS A 91 -17.77 -9.75 -13.92
CA LYS A 91 -16.78 -8.85 -14.49
C LYS A 91 -15.92 -8.28 -13.37
N LEU A 92 -14.61 -8.28 -13.55
CA LEU A 92 -13.64 -7.80 -12.58
C LEU A 92 -12.80 -6.72 -13.25
N TYR A 93 -12.84 -5.53 -12.68
CA TYR A 93 -12.00 -4.40 -13.07
C TYR A 93 -10.86 -4.25 -12.07
N PHE A 94 -9.66 -3.96 -12.56
CA PHE A 94 -8.47 -3.67 -11.79
C PHE A 94 -7.89 -2.32 -12.21
N ASP A 95 -7.68 -1.42 -11.23
CA ASP A 95 -7.11 -0.08 -11.44
C ASP A 95 -7.70 0.65 -12.68
N HIS A 96 -9.01 0.54 -12.86
CA HIS A 96 -9.72 1.03 -14.04
C HIS A 96 -10.66 2.18 -13.65
N ALA A 97 -10.54 3.32 -14.35
CA ALA A 97 -11.43 4.45 -14.14
C ALA A 97 -12.81 4.15 -14.74
N ILE A 98 -13.84 4.28 -13.92
CA ILE A 98 -15.22 4.08 -14.31
C ILE A 98 -15.80 5.44 -14.74
N LEU A 99 -16.21 5.54 -15.99
CA LEU A 99 -16.90 6.73 -16.49
C LEU A 99 -18.33 6.75 -15.98
N THR A 100 -18.74 7.91 -15.46
CA THR A 100 -20.08 8.14 -14.89
C THR A 100 -20.73 9.36 -15.56
N ASP A 101 -22.05 9.40 -15.65
CA ASP A 101 -22.76 10.50 -16.33
C ASP A 101 -22.58 11.83 -15.60
N LYS A 102 -22.48 11.77 -14.26
CA LYS A 102 -22.15 12.90 -13.40
C LYS A 102 -20.69 12.86 -13.01
N THR A 103 -20.06 14.02 -12.88
CA THR A 103 -18.68 14.10 -12.41
C THR A 103 -18.56 13.55 -11.00
N THR A 104 -17.84 12.44 -10.84
CA THR A 104 -17.44 11.90 -9.55
C THR A 104 -15.97 12.23 -9.31
N HIS A 105 -15.64 12.73 -8.10
CA HIS A 105 -14.26 13.12 -7.78
C HIS A 105 -13.33 11.90 -7.66
N PHE A 106 -13.89 10.74 -7.31
CA PHE A 106 -13.16 9.48 -7.17
C PHE A 106 -13.86 8.39 -7.98
N ASN A 107 -13.30 8.06 -9.13
CA ASN A 107 -13.89 7.13 -10.08
C ASN A 107 -13.00 5.93 -10.45
N ARG A 108 -11.83 5.80 -9.81
CA ARG A 108 -10.86 4.73 -10.07
C ARG A 108 -10.57 3.92 -8.80
N PRO A 109 -11.44 2.94 -8.47
CA PRO A 109 -11.17 1.98 -7.40
C PRO A 109 -9.99 1.06 -7.75
N ASP A 110 -9.36 0.48 -6.71
CA ASP A 110 -8.31 -0.52 -6.90
C ASP A 110 -8.87 -1.78 -7.58
N VAL A 111 -10.02 -2.27 -7.11
CA VAL A 111 -10.74 -3.40 -7.72
C VAL A 111 -12.24 -3.14 -7.70
N THR A 112 -12.93 -3.47 -8.79
CA THR A 112 -14.40 -3.51 -8.84
C THR A 112 -14.88 -4.84 -9.36
N LEU A 113 -15.62 -5.59 -8.54
CA LEU A 113 -16.24 -6.86 -8.93
C LEU A 113 -17.73 -6.64 -9.21
N VAL A 114 -18.20 -7.06 -10.37
CA VAL A 114 -19.60 -7.03 -10.78
C VAL A 114 -20.11 -8.46 -10.92
N ASP A 115 -21.21 -8.76 -10.23
CA ASP A 115 -22.01 -9.96 -10.42
C ASP A 115 -23.20 -9.61 -11.32
N LYS A 116 -23.17 -10.13 -12.54
CA LYS A 116 -24.18 -9.86 -13.57
C LYS A 116 -25.47 -10.63 -13.32
N VAL A 117 -25.39 -11.76 -12.61
CA VAL A 117 -26.52 -12.65 -12.35
C VAL A 117 -27.39 -12.03 -11.26
N ASN A 118 -26.78 -11.70 -10.12
CA ASN A 118 -27.48 -11.09 -8.99
C ASN A 118 -27.65 -9.58 -9.13
N LYS A 119 -27.06 -8.98 -10.18
CA LYS A 119 -26.99 -7.54 -10.42
C LYS A 119 -26.45 -6.80 -9.20
N THR A 120 -25.29 -7.21 -8.70
CA THR A 120 -24.62 -6.52 -7.58
C THR A 120 -23.19 -6.14 -7.96
N ALA A 121 -22.61 -5.17 -7.26
CA ALA A 121 -21.20 -4.88 -7.40
C ALA A 121 -20.51 -4.60 -6.06
N GLN A 122 -19.20 -4.76 -6.05
CA GLN A 122 -18.34 -4.53 -4.90
C GLN A 122 -17.19 -3.63 -5.34
N ILE A 123 -17.09 -2.46 -4.72
CA ILE A 123 -15.99 -1.51 -4.87
C ILE A 123 -15.00 -1.82 -3.75
N ILE A 124 -13.80 -2.24 -4.10
CA ILE A 124 -12.77 -2.67 -3.16
C ILE A 124 -11.62 -1.66 -3.21
N ASP A 125 -11.28 -1.13 -2.05
CA ASP A 125 -10.23 -0.12 -1.94
C ASP A 125 -9.20 -0.54 -0.89
N ILE A 126 -7.94 -0.62 -1.31
CA ILE A 126 -6.83 -1.22 -0.58
C ILE A 126 -5.93 -0.11 -0.06
N ALA A 127 -5.46 -0.24 1.19
CA ALA A 127 -4.43 0.67 1.71
C ALA A 127 -3.51 0.02 2.73
N VAL A 128 -2.32 0.61 2.81
CA VAL A 128 -1.30 0.25 3.79
C VAL A 128 -0.86 1.47 4.60
N PRO A 129 -1.71 2.00 5.51
CA PRO A 129 -1.38 3.17 6.31
C PRO A 129 -0.48 2.82 7.49
N ASN A 130 0.06 3.84 8.15
CA ASN A 130 0.64 3.66 9.47
C ASN A 130 -0.42 3.25 10.49
N THR A 131 -0.04 2.47 11.50
CA THR A 131 -0.96 1.88 12.49
C THR A 131 -1.85 2.91 13.19
N HIS A 132 -1.33 4.09 13.52
CA HIS A 132 -2.11 5.16 14.16
C HIS A 132 -3.20 5.77 13.24
N ASN A 133 -3.03 5.68 11.92
CA ASN A 133 -3.97 6.21 10.93
C ASN A 133 -4.98 5.17 10.43
N LEU A 134 -4.94 3.95 10.97
CA LEU A 134 -5.70 2.81 10.43
C LEU A 134 -7.21 3.07 10.42
N GLN A 135 -7.78 3.56 11.53
CA GLN A 135 -9.22 3.84 11.62
C GLN A 135 -9.64 4.99 10.71
N ASN A 136 -8.87 6.08 10.70
CA ASN A 136 -9.12 7.23 9.82
C ASN A 136 -9.11 6.80 8.34
N THR A 137 -8.11 6.01 7.94
CA THR A 137 -8.00 5.49 6.57
C THR A 137 -9.21 4.64 6.19
N ILE A 138 -9.71 3.80 7.10
CA ILE A 138 -10.90 2.98 6.84
C ILE A 138 -12.14 3.86 6.63
N ALA A 139 -12.35 4.86 7.50
CA ALA A 139 -13.48 5.77 7.40
C ALA A 139 -13.43 6.61 6.12
N GLU A 140 -12.25 7.14 5.77
CA GLU A 140 -12.01 7.89 4.54
C GLU A 140 -12.36 7.05 3.31
N LYS A 141 -11.91 5.79 3.24
CA LYS A 141 -12.19 4.90 2.09
C LYS A 141 -13.68 4.58 1.95
N LEU A 142 -14.39 4.38 3.06
CA LEU A 142 -15.83 4.17 3.05
C LEU A 142 -16.57 5.40 2.49
N SER A 143 -16.13 6.60 2.87
CA SER A 143 -16.72 7.85 2.37
C SER A 143 -16.38 8.13 0.90
N LYS A 144 -15.12 7.87 0.51
CA LYS A 144 -14.53 8.25 -0.79
C LYS A 144 -15.34 7.81 -2.00
N TYR A 145 -15.92 6.62 -1.97
CA TYR A 145 -16.64 6.03 -3.11
C TYR A 145 -18.16 6.07 -2.98
N THR A 146 -18.70 6.87 -2.05
CA THR A 146 -20.16 6.97 -1.86
C THR A 146 -20.88 7.43 -3.13
N ASP A 147 -20.35 8.47 -3.78
CA ASP A 147 -20.94 8.99 -5.02
C ASP A 147 -20.82 7.99 -6.16
N LEU A 148 -19.66 7.35 -6.32
CA LEU A 148 -19.45 6.32 -7.34
C LEU A 148 -20.40 5.13 -7.11
N LYS A 149 -20.60 4.71 -5.85
CA LYS A 149 -21.57 3.67 -5.50
C LYS A 149 -22.98 4.03 -6.00
N ILE A 150 -23.43 5.27 -5.78
CA ILE A 150 -24.76 5.73 -6.20
C ILE A 150 -24.86 5.72 -7.73
N GLU A 151 -23.86 6.29 -8.41
CA GLU A 151 -23.85 6.35 -9.87
C GLU A 151 -23.80 4.95 -10.50
N LEU A 152 -22.98 4.04 -9.98
CA LEU A 152 -22.93 2.65 -10.46
C LEU A 152 -24.27 1.93 -10.28
N THR A 153 -24.92 2.11 -9.13
CA THR A 153 -26.23 1.52 -8.85
C THR A 153 -27.25 1.96 -9.90
N ARG A 154 -27.26 3.27 -10.22
CA ARG A 154 -28.16 3.87 -11.20
C ARG A 154 -27.83 3.46 -12.64
N MET A 155 -26.58 3.68 -13.08
CA MET A 155 -26.14 3.51 -14.46
C MET A 155 -26.16 2.04 -14.90
N TRP A 156 -25.69 1.14 -14.04
CA TRP A 156 -25.61 -0.29 -14.35
C TRP A 156 -26.87 -1.06 -13.91
N LYS A 157 -27.89 -0.35 -13.39
CA LYS A 157 -29.18 -0.92 -12.92
C LYS A 157 -28.95 -2.09 -11.95
N LEU A 158 -28.04 -1.89 -11.01
CA LEU A 158 -27.69 -2.87 -9.99
C LEU A 158 -28.66 -2.79 -8.81
N ASN A 159 -28.92 -3.94 -8.19
CA ASN A 159 -29.72 -4.05 -6.97
C ASN A 159 -28.99 -3.47 -5.77
N ASN A 160 -27.67 -3.68 -5.70
CA ASN A 160 -26.83 -3.16 -4.61
C ASN A 160 -25.38 -3.02 -5.03
N VAL A 161 -24.71 -1.99 -4.50
CA VAL A 161 -23.27 -1.78 -4.61
C VAL A 161 -22.68 -1.58 -3.22
N THR A 162 -21.65 -2.34 -2.87
CA THR A 162 -21.01 -2.33 -1.54
C THR A 162 -19.58 -1.80 -1.63
N ILE A 163 -19.20 -0.90 -0.73
CA ILE A 163 -17.82 -0.42 -0.60
C ILE A 163 -17.12 -1.27 0.47
N ILE A 164 -15.96 -1.84 0.12
CA ILE A 164 -15.24 -2.80 0.96
C ILE A 164 -13.79 -2.33 1.13
N PRO A 165 -13.47 -1.70 2.27
CA PRO A 165 -12.09 -1.32 2.58
C PRO A 165 -11.27 -2.56 2.96
N VAL A 166 -10.09 -2.70 2.37
CA VAL A 166 -9.09 -3.72 2.68
C VAL A 166 -7.83 -3.00 3.17
N VAL A 167 -7.78 -2.77 4.47
CA VAL A 167 -6.74 -1.93 5.10
C VAL A 167 -5.89 -2.77 6.06
N ILE A 168 -4.57 -2.72 5.89
CA ILE A 168 -3.59 -3.42 6.73
C ILE A 168 -2.49 -2.42 7.09
N SER A 169 -2.04 -2.35 8.34
CA SER A 169 -0.98 -1.39 8.65
C SER A 169 0.37 -1.74 8.03
N THR A 170 1.25 -0.76 7.90
CA THR A 170 2.66 -0.97 7.52
C THR A 170 3.40 -1.97 8.42
N THR A 171 3.01 -2.05 9.69
CA THR A 171 3.56 -3.02 10.68
C THR A 171 2.82 -4.36 10.69
N GLY A 172 1.82 -4.54 9.82
CA GLY A 172 1.02 -5.76 9.73
C GLY A 172 -0.13 -5.87 10.73
N VAL A 173 -0.52 -4.79 11.40
CA VAL A 173 -1.72 -4.80 12.26
C VAL A 173 -2.96 -4.94 11.38
N ILE A 174 -3.81 -5.90 11.73
CA ILE A 174 -5.05 -6.22 11.01
C ILE A 174 -6.23 -5.70 11.83
N PRO A 175 -7.04 -4.76 11.32
CA PRO A 175 -8.25 -4.30 12.00
C PRO A 175 -9.28 -5.42 12.10
N ARG A 176 -10.10 -5.42 13.17
CA ARG A 176 -11.23 -6.37 13.29
C ARG A 176 -12.15 -6.37 12.06
N GLN A 177 -12.43 -5.17 11.52
CA GLN A 177 -13.25 -4.99 10.32
C GLN A 177 -12.67 -5.69 9.07
N PHE A 178 -11.36 -5.93 9.01
CA PHE A 178 -10.72 -6.60 7.88
C PHE A 178 -11.30 -8.01 7.64
N HIS A 179 -11.56 -8.74 8.72
CA HIS A 179 -12.16 -10.08 8.62
C HIS A 179 -13.59 -10.03 8.10
N HIS A 180 -14.33 -8.97 8.44
CA HIS A 180 -15.65 -8.72 7.88
C HIS A 180 -15.57 -8.43 6.37
N SER A 181 -14.61 -7.60 5.94
CA SER A 181 -14.33 -7.36 4.51
C SER A 181 -14.05 -8.66 3.75
N LEU A 182 -13.16 -9.52 4.26
CA LEU A 182 -12.89 -10.83 3.64
C LEU A 182 -14.13 -11.72 3.57
N LYS A 183 -14.99 -11.68 4.59
CA LYS A 183 -16.25 -12.43 4.62
C LYS A 183 -17.23 -11.94 3.56
N ILE A 184 -17.38 -10.62 3.36
CA ILE A 184 -18.24 -10.06 2.32
C ILE A 184 -17.73 -10.45 0.91
N LEU A 185 -16.41 -10.39 0.71
CA LEU A 185 -15.78 -10.85 -0.53
C LEU A 185 -15.85 -12.37 -0.71
N ASP A 186 -16.25 -13.08 0.35
CA ASP A 186 -16.25 -14.54 0.45
C ASP A 186 -14.89 -15.10 -0.03
N ILE A 187 -13.83 -14.51 0.53
CA ILE A 187 -12.44 -14.94 0.39
C ILE A 187 -12.08 -15.77 1.63
N PRO A 188 -11.33 -16.88 1.48
CA PRO A 188 -10.95 -17.71 2.62
C PRO A 188 -10.30 -16.88 3.74
N PRO A 189 -10.75 -16.99 5.01
CA PRO A 189 -10.25 -16.15 6.10
C PRO A 189 -8.73 -16.15 6.20
N LYS A 190 -8.08 -17.32 6.05
CA LYS A 190 -6.62 -17.49 6.10
C LYS A 190 -5.84 -16.63 5.10
N THR A 191 -6.48 -16.04 4.09
CA THR A 191 -5.86 -15.10 3.15
C THR A 191 -5.25 -13.88 3.86
N TYR A 192 -5.78 -13.49 5.03
CA TYR A 192 -5.20 -12.40 5.83
C TYR A 192 -3.71 -12.61 6.12
N LEU A 193 -3.27 -13.87 6.32
CA LEU A 193 -1.87 -14.21 6.59
C LEU A 193 -0.96 -13.85 5.41
N SER A 194 -1.42 -14.12 4.18
CA SER A 194 -0.66 -13.80 2.97
C SER A 194 -0.58 -12.30 2.74
N LEU A 195 -1.69 -11.59 2.97
CA LEU A 195 -1.76 -10.14 2.84
C LEU A 195 -0.89 -9.44 3.90
N GLN A 196 -0.95 -9.89 5.15
CA GLN A 196 -0.12 -9.41 6.25
C GLN A 196 1.38 -9.64 5.95
N LYS A 197 1.74 -10.84 5.49
CA LYS A 197 3.12 -11.16 5.11
C LYS A 197 3.61 -10.27 3.98
N ALA A 198 2.81 -10.03 2.95
CA ALA A 198 3.15 -9.13 1.85
C ALA A 198 3.36 -7.69 2.35
N ALA A 199 2.48 -7.18 3.22
CA ALA A 199 2.61 -5.84 3.80
C ALA A 199 3.91 -5.67 4.60
N ILE A 200 4.22 -6.63 5.49
CA ILE A 200 5.41 -6.59 6.33
C ILE A 200 6.68 -6.72 5.48
N LEU A 201 6.76 -7.72 4.60
CA LEU A 201 7.97 -7.96 3.79
C LEU A 201 8.31 -6.76 2.89
N ASN A 202 7.31 -6.15 2.27
CA ASN A 202 7.52 -4.96 1.45
C ASN A 202 7.89 -3.75 2.29
N THR A 203 7.32 -3.60 3.49
CA THR A 203 7.75 -2.54 4.42
C THR A 203 9.20 -2.74 4.87
N CYS A 204 9.61 -3.98 5.17
CA CYS A 204 11.02 -4.30 5.45
C CYS A 204 11.93 -3.96 4.27
N ARG A 205 11.51 -4.25 3.03
CA ARG A 205 12.27 -3.92 1.81
C ARG A 205 12.49 -2.40 1.70
N ILE A 206 11.45 -1.61 1.94
CA ILE A 206 11.51 -0.14 1.94
C ILE A 206 12.50 0.36 2.99
N VAL A 207 12.39 -0.13 4.22
CA VAL A 207 13.29 0.29 5.32
C VAL A 207 14.74 -0.07 5.01
N ARG A 208 15.02 -1.29 4.52
CA ARG A 208 16.40 -1.69 4.16
C ARG A 208 16.99 -0.81 3.06
N LYS A 209 16.23 -0.57 1.99
CA LYS A 209 16.65 0.31 0.89
C LYS A 209 16.95 1.73 1.38
N PHE A 210 16.09 2.26 2.27
CA PHE A 210 16.31 3.58 2.86
C PHE A 210 17.61 3.63 3.69
N LEU A 211 17.86 2.62 4.53
CA LEU A 211 19.06 2.54 5.37
C LEU A 211 20.35 2.36 4.56
N GLN A 212 20.28 1.69 3.40
CA GLN A 212 21.41 1.50 2.49
C GLN A 212 21.73 2.77 1.69
N ASN A 213 20.73 3.51 1.23
CA ASN A 213 20.96 4.76 0.50
C ASN A 213 21.57 5.89 1.37
N GLY A 214 21.60 5.72 2.69
CA GLY A 214 22.25 6.64 3.62
C GLY A 214 23.73 6.32 3.92
N THR A 215 24.33 5.27 3.34
CA THR A 215 25.76 4.94 3.57
C THR A 215 26.71 5.46 2.49
N ASP A 216 26.22 5.96 1.37
CA ASP A 216 27.07 6.38 0.24
C ASP A 216 27.55 7.84 0.31
N ALA A 217 27.20 8.56 1.39
CA ALA A 217 27.70 9.90 1.66
C ALA A 217 28.91 9.87 2.61
N GLN A 218 30.02 9.26 2.20
CA GLN A 218 31.32 9.55 2.83
C GLN A 218 31.74 10.96 2.40
N PRO A 219 32.00 11.90 3.33
CA PRO A 219 32.59 13.17 2.95
C PRO A 219 33.98 12.89 2.42
N THR A 220 34.24 13.29 1.17
CA THR A 220 35.60 13.44 0.67
C THR A 220 36.27 14.50 1.54
N ILE A 221 37.04 14.06 2.54
CA ILE A 221 37.92 14.92 3.30
C ILE A 221 39.00 15.38 2.32
N SER A 222 38.79 16.56 1.74
CA SER A 222 39.87 17.29 1.09
C SER A 222 40.76 17.81 2.22
N PHE A 223 41.96 17.26 2.33
CA PHE A 223 43.00 17.82 3.18
C PHE A 223 43.42 19.17 2.59
N THR A 224 42.78 20.26 3.01
CA THR A 224 43.37 21.60 2.87
C THR A 224 44.59 21.66 3.78
N GLN A 225 45.78 21.66 3.18
CA GLN A 225 47.05 21.91 3.87
C GLN A 225 46.94 23.25 4.62
N ALA A 226 47.23 23.22 5.92
CA ALA A 226 47.31 24.42 6.73
C ALA A 226 48.48 25.31 6.25
N PRO A 227 48.34 26.65 6.24
CA PRO A 227 49.42 27.54 5.85
C PRO A 227 50.53 27.52 6.91
N ILE A 228 51.76 27.34 6.43
CA ILE A 228 52.99 27.42 7.22
C ILE A 228 53.19 28.88 7.63
N ILE A 229 53.13 29.16 8.94
CA ILE A 229 53.46 30.47 9.50
C ILE A 229 54.99 30.54 9.63
N PRO A 230 55.68 31.54 9.05
CA PRO A 230 57.12 31.70 9.22
C PRO A 230 57.46 32.30 10.60
N PRO A 231 58.63 31.97 11.18
CA PRO A 231 59.04 32.50 12.47
C PRO A 231 59.41 33.99 12.35
N THR A 232 58.84 34.80 13.23
CA THR A 232 59.25 36.20 13.43
C THR A 232 60.58 36.23 14.19
N HIS A 233 61.55 36.98 13.65
CA HIS A 233 62.82 37.33 14.30
C HIS A 233 62.64 38.13 15.59
#